data_AF-A0A7R9JRF1-F1
#
_entry.id   AF-A0A7R9JRF1-F1
#
_cell.length_a   1.000
_cell.length_b   1.000
_cell.length_c   1.000
_cell.angle_alpha   90.00
_cell.angle_beta   90.00
_cell.angle_gamma   90.00
#
_symmetry.space_group_name_H-M   'P 1'
#
loop_
_entity.id
_entity.type
_entity.pdbx_description
1 polymer ?
#
loop_
_entity_poly.entity_id
_entity_poly.type
_entity_poly.pdbx_seq_one_letter_code
_entity_poly.pdbx_strand_id
1 'polypeptide(L)'
;MAQRRAANIRERRRMFNLNEAFDKLRRKVPTFAYEKRLSRIETLRLAITYISFMSELLTGSGKGAVVDNIRGPSPLFSVTTQRDYIPYSLVQN
;
A
#
# COMPACT_ATOMS: atom_id res chain seq x y z
N MET A 1 -28.27 19.37 21.09
CA MET A 1 -26.84 19.66 20.80
C MET A 1 -25.84 18.67 21.43
N ALA A 2 -26.07 18.17 22.66
CA ALA A 2 -25.17 17.21 23.31
C ALA A 2 -24.99 15.87 22.55
N GLN A 3 -26.07 15.32 21.99
CA GLN A 3 -26.03 14.05 21.23
C GLN A 3 -25.17 14.16 19.95
N ARG A 4 -25.26 15.27 19.21
CA ARG A 4 -24.42 15.52 18.01
C ARG A 4 -22.94 15.61 18.38
N ARG A 5 -22.60 16.30 19.48
CA ARG A 5 -21.22 16.37 19.98
C ARG A 5 -20.68 15.00 20.39
N ALA A 6 -21.47 14.22 21.12
CA ALA A 6 -21.10 12.86 21.51
C ALA A 6 -20.87 11.94 20.29
N ALA A 7 -21.71 12.05 19.25
CA ALA A 7 -21.54 11.31 18.01
C ALA A 7 -20.23 11.67 17.28
N ASN A 8 -19.92 12.97 17.15
CA ASN A 8 -18.69 13.43 16.51
C ASN A 8 -17.42 12.95 17.23
N ILE A 9 -17.45 12.92 18.57
CA ILE A 9 -16.32 12.40 19.37
C ILE A 9 -16.10 10.91 19.10
N ARG A 10 -17.18 10.12 19.05
CA ARG A 10 -17.09 8.69 18.75
C ARG A 10 -16.49 8.45 17.36
N GLU A 11 -16.96 9.18 16.35
CA GLU A 11 -16.43 9.00 15.00
C GLU A 11 -14.97 9.41 14.88
N ARG A 12 -14.56 10.49 15.57
CA ARG A 12 -13.15 10.87 15.64
C ARG A 12 -12.29 9.76 16.24
N ARG A 13 -12.73 9.13 17.34
CA ARG A 13 -12.01 8.00 17.96
C ARG A 13 -11.94 6.80 17.03
N ARG A 14 -13.04 6.46 16.35
CA ARG A 14 -13.08 5.38 15.36
C ARG A 14 -12.07 5.63 14.23
N MET A 15 -12.03 6.85 13.70
CA MET A 15 -11.08 7.23 12.65
C MET A 15 -9.62 7.23 13.13
N PHE A 16 -9.37 7.66 14.36
CA PHE A 16 -8.04 7.57 14.97
C PHE A 16 -7.55 6.11 15.02
N ASN A 17 -8.37 5.20 15.55
CA ASN A 17 -8.03 3.78 15.64
C ASN A 17 -7.79 3.16 14.26
N LEU A 18 -8.60 3.52 13.26
CA LEU A 18 -8.41 3.07 11.88
C LEU A 18 -7.07 3.54 11.30
N ASN A 19 -6.73 4.81 11.50
CA ASN A 19 -5.48 5.36 11.01
C ASN A 19 -4.26 4.71 11.68
N GLU A 20 -4.34 4.46 12.99
CA GLU A 20 -3.30 3.76 13.73
C GLU A 20 -3.07 2.33 13.19
N ALA A 21 -4.16 1.59 12.91
CA ALA A 21 -4.08 0.26 12.32
C ALA A 21 -3.41 0.28 10.93
N PHE A 22 -3.75 1.27 10.10
CA PHE A 22 -3.11 1.47 8.80
C PHE A 22 -1.61 1.78 8.92
N ASP A 23 -1.20 2.53 9.95
CA ASP A 23 0.22 2.81 10.18
C ASP A 23 0.99 1.60 10.69
N LYS A 24 0.36 0.75 11.50
CA LYS A 24 0.92 -0.56 11.86
C LYS A 24 1.10 -1.44 10.64
N LEU A 25 0.13 -1.47 9.73
CA LEU A 25 0.22 -2.22 8.48
C LEU A 25 1.39 -1.72 7.61
N ARG A 26 1.50 -0.40 7.40
CA ARG A 26 2.61 0.19 6.61
C ARG A 26 4.00 -0.24 7.09
N ARG A 27 4.21 -0.36 8.41
CA ARG A 27 5.49 -0.80 8.99
C ARG A 27 5.82 -2.27 8.72
N LYS A 28 4.82 -3.09 8.35
CA LYS A 28 4.99 -4.52 8.05
C LYS A 28 5.09 -4.80 6.56
N VAL A 29 4.64 -3.85 5.74
CA VAL A 29 4.74 -3.93 4.30
C VAL A 29 6.16 -3.55 3.88
N PRO A 30 6.84 -4.32 3.01
CA PRO A 30 8.18 -4.00 2.57
C PRO A 30 8.18 -2.73 1.71
N THR A 31 8.90 -1.70 2.15
CA THR A 31 9.12 -0.43 1.44
C THR A 31 10.56 0.04 1.67
N PHE A 32 11.09 0.86 0.76
CA PHE A 32 12.41 1.45 0.99
C PHE A 32 12.32 2.55 2.07
N ALA A 33 13.38 2.70 2.87
CA ALA A 33 13.38 3.61 4.03
C ALA A 33 13.19 5.11 3.66
N TYR A 34 13.51 5.49 2.42
CA TYR A 34 13.37 6.84 1.89
C TYR A 34 12.06 7.05 1.11
N GLU A 35 11.20 6.04 1.01
CA GLU A 35 9.94 6.16 0.28
C GLU A 35 8.91 6.99 1.05
N LYS A 36 8.11 7.72 0.28
CA LYS A 36 6.96 8.46 0.79
C LYS A 36 5.97 7.50 1.46
N ARG A 37 5.28 7.99 2.49
CA ARG A 37 4.17 7.27 3.13
C ARG A 37 3.11 6.85 2.10
N LEU A 38 2.92 5.53 1.98
CA LEU A 38 1.94 4.93 1.07
C LEU A 38 0.51 5.38 1.36
N SER A 39 -0.29 5.57 0.31
CA SER A 39 -1.74 5.75 0.42
C SER A 39 -2.42 4.49 0.97
N ARG A 40 -3.70 4.59 1.37
CA ARG A 40 -4.45 3.43 1.89
C ARG A 40 -4.55 2.31 0.85
N ILE A 41 -4.84 2.65 -0.40
CA ILE A 41 -4.98 1.65 -1.47
C ILE A 41 -3.64 0.99 -1.80
N GLU A 42 -2.55 1.76 -1.87
CA GLU A 42 -1.20 1.20 -2.11
C GLU A 42 -0.78 0.27 -0.97
N THR A 43 -1.02 0.68 0.28
CA THR A 43 -0.71 -0.15 1.46
C THR A 43 -1.45 -1.48 1.41
N LEU A 44 -2.74 -1.47 1.06
CA LEU A 44 -3.54 -2.71 0.97
C LEU A 44 -3.06 -3.60 -0.19
N ARG A 45 -2.85 -3.02 -1.38
CA ARG A 45 -2.36 -3.76 -2.55
C ARG A 45 -1.03 -4.44 -2.24
N LEU A 46 -0.07 -3.70 -1.68
CA LEU A 46 1.26 -4.22 -1.41
C LEU A 46 1.26 -5.25 -0.27
N ALA A 47 0.41 -5.08 0.75
CA ALA A 47 0.23 -6.09 1.79
C ALA A 47 -0.30 -7.43 1.23
N ILE A 48 -1.29 -7.38 0.35
CA ILE A 48 -1.85 -8.58 -0.30
C ILE A 48 -0.76 -9.28 -1.12
N THR A 49 -0.07 -8.53 -1.99
CA THR A 49 1.02 -9.07 -2.81
C THR A 49 2.12 -9.68 -1.94
N TYR A 50 2.48 -9.03 -0.84
CA TYR A 50 3.53 -9.50 0.05
C TYR A 50 3.15 -10.81 0.75
N ILE A 51 1.91 -10.95 1.22
CA ILE A 51 1.41 -12.20 1.81
C ILE A 51 1.49 -13.35 0.78
N SER A 52 1.03 -13.12 -0.45
CA SER A 52 1.11 -14.13 -1.52
C SER A 52 2.55 -14.53 -1.82
N PHE A 53 3.43 -13.54 -1.98
CA PHE A 53 4.86 -13.77 -2.24
C PHE A 53 5.52 -14.60 -1.13
N MET A 54 5.31 -14.23 0.13
CA MET A 54 5.89 -14.98 1.25
C MET A 54 5.31 -16.39 1.36
N SER A 55 4.03 -16.58 1.02
CA SER A 55 3.38 -17.91 1.01
C SER A 55 3.96 -18.81 -0.08
N GLU A 56 4.21 -18.27 -1.27
CA GLU A 56 4.85 -19.01 -2.37
C GLU A 56 6.31 -19.38 -2.02
N LEU A 57 7.06 -18.44 -1.44
CA LEU A 57 8.43 -18.67 -1.00
C LEU A 57 8.51 -19.81 0.03
N LEU A 58 7.60 -19.83 1.01
CA LEU A 58 7.58 -20.85 2.06
C LEU A 58 7.12 -22.24 1.56
N THR A 59 6.30 -22.30 0.51
CA THR A 59 5.80 -23.57 -0.04
C THR A 59 6.80 -24.25 -0.99
N GLY A 60 8.00 -23.67 -1.17
CA GLY A 60 9.09 -24.31 -1.91
C GLY A 60 8.86 -24.40 -3.43
N SER A 61 7.77 -23.82 -3.95
CA SER A 61 7.60 -23.57 -5.37
C SER A 61 8.43 -22.33 -5.73
N GLY A 62 9.75 -22.47 -5.74
CA GLY A 62 10.71 -21.50 -6.28
C GLY A 62 10.57 -21.32 -7.80
N LYS A 63 9.34 -21.28 -8.32
CA LYS A 63 9.04 -20.66 -9.59
C LYS A 63 9.07 -19.17 -9.31
N GLY A 64 10.27 -18.60 -9.35
CA GLY A 64 10.44 -17.17 -9.53
C GLY A 64 9.67 -16.79 -10.78
N ALA A 65 8.41 -16.37 -10.60
CA ALA A 65 7.65 -15.73 -11.64
C ALA A 65 8.37 -14.41 -11.84
N VAL A 66 9.28 -14.44 -12.82
CA VAL A 66 9.76 -13.28 -13.53
C VAL A 66 8.53 -12.39 -13.70
N VAL A 67 8.59 -11.23 -13.06
CA VAL A 67 7.63 -10.16 -13.25
C VAL A 67 7.82 -9.68 -14.68
N ASP A 68 7.20 -10.42 -15.61
CA ASP A 68 7.02 -10.00 -16.99
C ASP A 68 6.17 -8.74 -16.94
N ASN A 69 6.90 -7.62 -16.89
CA ASN A 69 6.42 -6.35 -17.36
C ASN A 69 5.88 -6.61 -18.77
N ILE A 70 4.67 -6.11 -19.02
CA ILE A 70 3.93 -6.18 -20.29
C ILE A 70 2.96 -7.39 -20.38
N ARG A 71 1.72 -7.14 -19.92
CA ARG A 71 0.43 -7.69 -20.42
C ARG A 71 -0.25 -8.80 -19.57
N GLY A 72 -1.14 -8.37 -18.66
CA GLY A 72 -2.25 -9.19 -18.16
C GLY A 72 -3.33 -9.43 -19.23
N PRO A 73 -4.32 -10.33 -19.00
CA PRO A 73 -5.57 -9.96 -18.26
C PRO A 73 -6.10 -11.11 -17.34
N SER A 74 -6.93 -11.01 -16.29
CA SER A 74 -7.85 -10.02 -15.66
C SER A 74 -8.57 -10.73 -14.45
N PRO A 75 -9.48 -10.13 -13.63
CA PRO A 75 -9.70 -8.73 -13.21
C PRO A 75 -9.93 -8.60 -11.68
N LEU A 76 -9.16 -7.79 -10.96
CA LEU A 76 -9.67 -6.92 -9.89
C LEU A 76 -8.57 -5.87 -9.64
N PHE A 77 -8.69 -4.71 -10.29
CA PHE A 77 -7.89 -3.49 -10.10
C PHE A 77 -6.51 -3.46 -10.78
N SER A 78 -6.52 -3.39 -12.11
CA SER A 78 -5.49 -2.68 -12.87
C SER A 78 -5.57 -1.15 -12.60
N VAL A 79 -4.48 -0.42 -12.95
CA VAL A 79 -4.33 1.06 -13.05
C VAL A 79 -3.78 1.72 -11.75
N THR A 80 -2.67 2.49 -11.69
CA THR A 80 -1.82 3.20 -12.69
C THR A 80 -0.33 3.16 -12.31
N THR A 81 0.51 3.10 -13.33
CA THR A 81 1.98 3.10 -13.38
C THR A 81 2.61 4.47 -13.09
N GLN A 82 3.68 4.47 -12.28
CA GLN A 82 4.96 5.18 -12.47
C GLN A 82 5.11 6.04 -13.75
N ARG A 83 4.56 7.28 -13.77
CA ARG A 83 4.72 8.19 -14.92
C ARG A 83 5.20 9.61 -14.62
N ASP A 84 5.32 10.06 -13.36
CA ASP A 84 5.70 11.46 -13.08
C ASP A 84 6.82 11.66 -12.01
N TYR A 85 7.59 10.64 -11.61
CA TYR A 85 8.77 10.89 -10.78
C TYR A 85 9.97 11.27 -11.65
N ILE A 86 10.10 12.57 -11.95
CA ILE A 86 11.37 13.14 -12.43
C ILE A 86 12.23 13.43 -11.20
N PRO A 87 13.36 12.74 -11.00
CA PRO A 87 14.26 13.03 -9.88
C PRO A 87 14.84 14.45 -10.01
N TYR A 88 14.85 15.20 -8.90
CA TYR A 88 15.34 16.59 -8.82
C TYR A 88 16.77 16.79 -9.35
N SER A 89 17.54 15.72 -9.49
CA SER A 89 18.90 15.74 -10.07
C SER A 89 18.94 16.02 -11.58
N LEU A 90 17.80 16.05 -12.28
CA LEU A 90 17.73 16.30 -13.73
C LEU A 90 17.26 17.73 -14.09
N VAL A 91 17.09 18.62 -13.12
CA VAL A 91 16.56 19.99 -13.32
C VAL A 91 17.64 21.07 -13.16
N GLN A 92 18.91 20.70 -13.06
CA GLN A 92 20.02 21.66 -13.01
C GLN A 92 21.03 21.41 -14.13
N ASN A 93 20.89 22.19 -15.20
CA ASN A 93 21.95 22.68 -16.08
C ASN A 93 21.59 24.11 -16.47
#